data_AF-A0A933G5R0-F1
#
_entry.id   AF-A0A933G5R0-F1
#
_cell.length_a   1.000
_cell.length_b   1.000
_cell.length_c   1.000
_cell.angle_alpha   90.00
_cell.angle_beta   90.00
_cell.angle_gamma   90.00
#
_symmetry.space_group_name_H-M   'P 1'
#
loop_
_entity.id
_entity.type
_entity.pdbx_description
1 polymer ?
#
loop_
_entity_poly.entity_id
_entity_poly.type
_entity_poly.pdbx_seq_one_letter_code
_entity_poly.pdbx_strand_id
1 'polypeptide(L)'
;MAFDGLGARFLFGAGADGLYVRDMFQISDKLDRLGNFGKPVHLTAVQVPSAAPSDKPVSSVGGSWRKPWDEAVQAQWIKEFYAIALSKPFVESLTWSDLVDQPNSPVLPSGGLLRPDLTPKPAYKAMLAIRSQIHATTRKPPAAR
;
A
#
# COMPACT_ATOMS: atom_id res chain seq x y z
N MET A 1 -19.47 -7.66 22.32
CA MET A 1 -18.12 -7.02 22.35
C MET A 1 -18.20 -5.74 21.55
N ALA A 2 -17.89 -4.60 22.17
CA ALA A 2 -17.72 -3.34 21.45
C ALA A 2 -16.23 -3.20 21.07
N PHE A 3 -15.95 -2.75 19.85
CA PHE A 3 -14.60 -2.43 19.38
C PHE A 3 -14.56 -0.97 18.93
N ASP A 4 -13.38 -0.36 19.03
CA ASP A 4 -13.17 1.08 18.78
C ASP A 4 -12.67 1.38 17.37
N GLY A 5 -12.13 0.37 16.67
CA GLY A 5 -11.61 0.52 15.32
C GLY A 5 -11.31 -0.82 14.65
N LEU A 6 -11.02 -0.78 13.36
CA LEU A 6 -10.64 -1.94 12.55
C LEU A 6 -9.20 -1.80 12.07
N GLY A 7 -8.36 -2.79 12.35
CA GLY A 7 -7.05 -2.93 11.73
C GLY A 7 -7.15 -3.77 10.46
N ALA A 8 -6.70 -3.26 9.32
CA ALA A 8 -6.70 -3.98 8.06
C ALA A 8 -5.33 -4.00 7.39
N ARG A 9 -5.01 -5.14 6.75
CA ARG A 9 -3.76 -5.34 6.01
C ARG A 9 -4.08 -5.50 4.52
N PHE A 10 -3.37 -4.74 3.69
CA PHE A 10 -3.46 -4.78 2.23
C PHE A 10 -2.10 -5.18 1.68
N LEU A 11 -1.86 -6.48 1.63
CA LEU A 11 -0.64 -7.08 1.13
C LEU A 11 -0.98 -7.82 -0.15
N PHE A 12 -0.32 -7.48 -1.26
CA PHE A 12 -0.61 -8.10 -2.56
C PHE A 12 0.66 -8.53 -3.28
N GLY A 13 0.53 -9.53 -4.17
CA GLY A 13 1.60 -10.00 -5.05
C GLY A 13 2.22 -11.34 -4.66
N ALA A 14 1.74 -11.97 -3.57
CA ALA A 14 2.14 -13.31 -3.17
C ALA A 14 1.06 -14.34 -3.54
N GLY A 15 1.47 -15.51 -4.00
CA GLY A 15 0.58 -16.62 -4.36
C GLY A 15 0.07 -17.36 -3.13
N ALA A 16 -0.72 -16.66 -2.31
CA ALA A 16 -1.39 -17.20 -1.14
C ALA A 16 -2.75 -16.52 -0.97
N ASP A 17 -3.67 -17.20 -0.31
CA ASP A 17 -5.03 -16.70 -0.09
C ASP A 17 -5.02 -15.33 0.62
N GLY A 18 -5.84 -14.42 0.09
CA GLY A 18 -5.87 -13.03 0.54
C GLY A 18 -4.77 -12.13 -0.01
N LEU A 19 -3.72 -12.67 -0.65
CA LEU A 19 -2.56 -11.91 -1.13
C LEU A 19 -2.47 -11.76 -2.66
N TYR A 20 -3.44 -12.30 -3.40
CA TYR A 20 -3.56 -12.06 -4.83
C TYR A 20 -3.83 -10.59 -5.14
N VAL A 21 -3.19 -10.09 -6.20
CA VAL A 21 -3.32 -8.70 -6.64
C VAL A 21 -4.78 -8.32 -6.89
N ARG A 22 -5.10 -7.08 -6.52
CA ARG A 22 -6.39 -6.44 -6.72
C ARG A 22 -6.20 -5.15 -7.50
N ASP A 23 -7.16 -4.84 -8.36
CA ASP A 23 -7.21 -3.52 -8.98
C ASP A 23 -7.68 -2.45 -7.98
N MET A 24 -7.57 -1.19 -8.39
CA MET A 24 -7.89 -0.05 -7.55
C MET A 24 -9.38 0.08 -7.22
N PHE A 25 -10.27 -0.40 -8.09
CA PHE A 25 -11.71 -0.42 -7.83
C PHE A 25 -12.04 -1.45 -6.75
N GLN A 26 -11.50 -2.67 -6.86
CA GLN A 26 -11.64 -3.71 -5.85
C GLN A 26 -11.06 -3.28 -4.49
N ILE A 27 -9.96 -2.53 -4.48
CA ILE A 27 -9.37 -1.97 -3.27
C ILE A 27 -10.31 -0.93 -2.64
N SER A 28 -10.87 -0.01 -3.44
CA SER A 28 -11.84 0.98 -2.94
C SER A 28 -13.07 0.29 -2.36
N ASP A 29 -13.66 -0.67 -3.06
CA ASP A 29 -14.83 -1.44 -2.57
C ASP A 29 -14.53 -2.14 -1.24
N LYS A 30 -13.34 -2.73 -1.08
CA LYS A 30 -12.92 -3.33 0.19
C LYS A 30 -12.81 -2.31 1.32
N LEU A 31 -12.25 -1.14 1.05
CA LEU A 31 -12.19 -0.06 2.04
C LEU A 31 -13.60 0.40 2.43
N ASP A 32 -14.49 0.59 1.47
CA ASP A 32 -15.88 1.03 1.71
C ASP A 32 -16.65 0.01 2.56
N ARG A 33 -16.44 -1.29 2.34
CA ARG A 33 -17.00 -2.35 3.19
C ARG A 33 -16.50 -2.30 4.63
N LEU A 34 -15.24 -1.92 4.86
CA LEU A 34 -14.72 -1.70 6.22
C LEU A 34 -15.33 -0.43 6.83
N GLY A 35 -15.55 0.61 6.03
CA GLY A 35 -16.22 1.85 6.46
C GLY A 35 -17.68 1.62 6.92
N ASN A 36 -18.38 0.64 6.36
CA ASN A 36 -19.76 0.31 6.73
C ASN A 36 -19.94 -0.13 8.19
N PHE A 37 -18.86 -0.49 8.89
CA PHE A 37 -18.91 -0.77 10.33
C PHE A 37 -19.05 0.50 11.19
N GLY A 38 -18.93 1.69 10.61
CA GLY A 38 -19.09 2.96 11.32
C GLY A 38 -18.00 3.23 12.37
N LYS A 39 -16.83 2.59 12.20
CA LYS A 39 -15.67 2.71 13.08
C LYS A 39 -14.44 3.14 12.28
N PRO A 40 -13.48 3.85 12.91
CA PRO A 40 -12.18 4.14 12.32
C PRO A 40 -11.50 2.90 11.74
N VAL A 41 -10.87 3.07 10.59
CA VAL A 41 -10.07 2.05 9.90
C VAL A 41 -8.60 2.46 9.92
N HIS A 42 -7.77 1.57 10.43
CA HIS A 42 -6.32 1.69 10.42
C HIS A 42 -5.75 0.68 9.42
N LEU A 43 -5.13 1.19 8.36
CA LEU A 43 -4.40 0.35 7.41
C LEU A 43 -3.03 0.05 8.02
N THR A 44 -2.96 -1.02 8.81
CA THR A 44 -1.82 -1.35 9.68
C THR A 44 -0.63 -1.93 8.91
N ALA A 45 -0.87 -2.45 7.70
CA ALA A 45 0.19 -2.87 6.81
C ALA A 45 -0.28 -2.79 5.36
N VAL A 46 0.44 -2.02 4.54
CA VAL A 46 0.27 -1.95 3.09
C VAL A 46 1.59 -2.33 2.43
N GLN A 47 1.57 -3.23 1.45
CA GLN A 47 2.77 -3.62 0.71
C GLN A 47 2.44 -4.31 -0.62
N VAL A 48 3.24 -4.03 -1.64
CA VAL A 48 3.29 -4.75 -2.92
C VAL A 48 4.75 -4.96 -3.34
N PRO A 49 5.08 -6.01 -4.12
CA PRO A 49 6.45 -6.28 -4.51
C PRO A 49 6.97 -5.25 -5.51
N SER A 50 8.29 -5.11 -5.58
CA SER A 50 8.97 -4.27 -6.56
C SER A 50 9.71 -5.06 -7.64
N ALA A 51 9.52 -6.38 -7.68
CA ALA A 51 10.14 -7.27 -8.65
C ALA A 51 9.23 -8.47 -8.92
N ALA A 52 9.23 -8.96 -10.16
CA ALA A 52 8.63 -10.24 -10.49
C ALA A 52 9.42 -11.38 -9.81
N PRO A 53 8.76 -12.46 -9.37
CA PRO A 53 9.47 -13.63 -8.86
C PRO A 53 10.31 -14.25 -9.98
N SER A 54 11.64 -14.24 -9.85
CA SER A 54 12.57 -14.82 -10.85
C SER A 54 12.73 -16.33 -10.67
N ASP A 55 12.74 -16.80 -9.42
CA ASP A 55 13.21 -18.16 -9.06
C ASP A 55 12.20 -18.97 -8.24
N LYS A 56 10.96 -18.49 -8.13
CA LYS A 56 9.92 -19.17 -7.34
C LYS A 56 8.90 -19.88 -8.24
N PRO A 57 8.27 -20.97 -7.78
CA PRO A 57 7.22 -21.66 -8.53
C PRO A 57 6.10 -20.70 -8.92
N VAL A 58 5.44 -20.92 -10.07
CA VAL A 58 4.31 -20.10 -10.53
C VAL A 58 3.21 -19.97 -9.46
N SER A 59 3.00 -21.01 -8.65
CA SER A 59 2.04 -21.01 -7.53
C SER A 59 2.33 -19.97 -6.45
N SER A 60 3.57 -19.48 -6.35
CA SER A 60 3.97 -18.43 -5.41
C SER A 60 3.77 -17.01 -5.95
N VAL A 61 3.34 -16.87 -7.20
CA VAL A 61 3.11 -15.58 -7.87
C VAL A 61 1.67 -15.15 -7.63
N GLY A 62 1.47 -14.04 -6.92
CA GLY A 62 0.13 -13.49 -6.61
C GLY A 62 -0.50 -12.68 -7.74
N GLY A 63 0.04 -12.75 -8.95
CA GLY A 63 -0.34 -11.92 -10.10
C GLY A 63 0.43 -10.62 -10.22
N SER A 64 0.12 -9.86 -11.26
CA SER A 64 0.65 -8.54 -11.56
C SER A 64 -0.49 -7.51 -11.63
N TRP A 65 -0.17 -6.22 -11.49
CA TRP A 65 -1.21 -5.18 -11.49
C TRP A 65 -1.56 -4.66 -12.89
N ARG A 66 -0.57 -4.13 -13.62
CA ARG A 66 -0.74 -3.60 -14.99
C ARG A 66 0.31 -4.15 -15.96
N LYS A 67 1.51 -4.31 -15.44
CA LYS A 67 2.65 -4.98 -16.06
C LYS A 67 3.37 -5.78 -14.96
N PRO A 68 4.33 -6.66 -15.31
CA PRO A 68 5.14 -7.35 -14.31
C PRO A 68 5.70 -6.37 -13.27
N TRP A 69 5.81 -6.83 -12.03
CA TRP A 69 6.29 -5.99 -10.94
C TRP A 69 7.71 -5.52 -11.21
N ASP A 70 7.88 -4.20 -11.18
CA ASP A 70 9.16 -3.51 -11.13
C ASP A 70 9.04 -2.35 -10.13
N GLU A 71 10.14 -1.68 -9.80
CA GLU A 71 10.13 -0.60 -8.82
C GLU A 71 9.27 0.60 -9.26
N ALA A 72 9.08 0.80 -10.58
CA ALA A 72 8.23 1.86 -11.10
C ALA A 72 6.73 1.52 -10.93
N VAL A 73 6.34 0.25 -11.14
CA VAL A 73 4.99 -0.24 -10.85
C VAL A 73 4.69 -0.08 -9.37
N GLN A 74 5.61 -0.49 -8.49
CA GLN A 74 5.43 -0.35 -7.04
C GLN A 74 5.17 1.12 -6.67
N ALA A 75 5.98 2.05 -7.19
CA ALA A 75 5.82 3.47 -6.93
C ALA A 75 4.50 4.05 -7.47
N GLN A 76 4.06 3.60 -8.66
CA GLN A 76 2.78 4.02 -9.23
C GLN A 76 1.60 3.46 -8.43
N TRP A 77 1.68 2.20 -8.02
CA TRP A 77 0.67 1.55 -7.20
C TRP A 77 0.50 2.28 -5.86
N ILE A 78 1.60 2.65 -5.20
CA ILE A 78 1.57 3.44 -3.95
C ILE A 78 0.82 4.76 -4.15
N LYS A 79 1.08 5.50 -5.24
CA LYS A 79 0.41 6.77 -5.51
C LYS A 79 -1.11 6.59 -5.61
N GLU A 80 -1.55 5.61 -6.39
CA GLU A 80 -2.98 5.36 -6.61
C GLU A 80 -3.66 4.81 -5.34
N PHE A 81 -3.03 3.87 -4.65
CA PHE A 81 -3.54 3.32 -3.40
C PHE A 81 -3.69 4.40 -2.32
N TYR A 82 -2.65 5.21 -2.10
CA TYR A 82 -2.69 6.25 -1.06
C TYR A 82 -3.68 7.34 -1.41
N ALA A 83 -3.81 7.74 -2.69
CA ALA A 83 -4.83 8.69 -3.10
C ALA A 83 -6.25 8.18 -2.77
N ILE A 84 -6.53 6.91 -3.06
CA ILE A 84 -7.81 6.28 -2.72
C ILE A 84 -8.00 6.23 -1.20
N ALA A 85 -7.05 5.65 -0.48
CA ALA A 85 -7.17 5.46 0.97
C ALA A 85 -7.33 6.79 1.72
N LEU A 86 -6.54 7.80 1.38
CA LEU A 86 -6.62 9.13 2.00
C LEU A 86 -7.87 9.92 1.59
N SER A 87 -8.56 9.53 0.50
CA SER A 87 -9.85 10.12 0.14
C SER A 87 -11.01 9.60 1.01
N LYS A 88 -10.81 8.50 1.76
CA LYS A 88 -11.84 7.89 2.60
C LYS A 88 -11.80 8.52 4.01
N PRO A 89 -12.84 9.23 4.46
CA PRO A 89 -12.81 9.95 5.74
C PRO A 89 -12.74 9.04 6.97
N PHE A 90 -13.10 7.76 6.83
CA PHE A 90 -13.01 6.76 7.91
C PHE A 90 -11.63 6.10 8.02
N VAL A 91 -10.69 6.38 7.11
CA VAL A 91 -9.31 5.87 7.19
C VAL A 91 -8.47 6.88 7.99
N GLU A 92 -8.09 6.50 9.21
CA GLU A 92 -7.37 7.40 10.12
C GLU A 92 -5.84 7.25 10.02
N SER A 93 -5.35 6.06 9.70
CA SER A 93 -3.91 5.82 9.60
C SER A 93 -3.58 4.86 8.48
N LEU A 94 -2.39 5.06 7.89
CA LEU A 94 -1.86 4.22 6.84
C LEU A 94 -0.37 3.96 7.08
N THR A 95 -0.03 2.69 7.23
CA THR A 95 1.32 2.20 7.51
C THR A 95 1.80 1.32 6.36
N TRP A 96 2.93 1.71 5.76
CA TRP A 96 3.69 0.82 4.89
C TRP A 96 4.45 -0.21 5.73
N SER A 97 4.45 -1.48 5.34
CA SER A 97 4.97 -2.56 6.20
C SER A 97 6.49 -2.53 6.35
N ASP A 98 7.24 -2.70 5.26
CA ASP A 98 8.70 -2.83 5.32
C ASP A 98 9.41 -1.58 4.78
N LEU A 99 10.31 -0.99 5.58
CA LEU A 99 11.13 0.14 5.11
C LEU A 99 12.19 -0.32 4.10
N VAL A 100 12.87 -1.43 4.41
CA VAL A 100 13.95 -2.03 3.60
C VAL A 100 13.47 -3.37 3.09
N ASP A 101 13.86 -3.74 1.86
CA ASP A 101 13.64 -5.09 1.35
C ASP A 101 14.12 -6.15 2.33
N GLN A 102 13.33 -7.20 2.45
CA GLN A 102 13.57 -8.32 3.36
C GLN A 102 13.73 -9.58 2.50
N PRO A 103 14.92 -9.88 1.94
CA PRO A 103 15.10 -11.01 1.01
C PRO A 103 14.61 -12.36 1.55
N ASN A 104 14.63 -12.53 2.88
CA ASN A 104 14.19 -13.73 3.58
C ASN A 104 12.70 -13.72 3.96
N SER A 105 11.95 -12.66 3.62
CA SER A 105 10.52 -12.57 3.91
C SER A 105 9.76 -13.63 3.09
N PRO A 106 8.95 -14.48 3.73
CA PRO A 106 8.18 -15.49 3.02
C PRO A 106 7.05 -14.88 2.17
N VAL A 107 6.64 -13.65 2.50
CA VAL A 107 5.47 -12.99 1.90
C VAL A 107 5.90 -12.10 0.73
N LEU A 108 6.71 -11.06 0.98
CA LEU A 108 7.05 -10.03 -0.02
C LEU A 108 8.52 -9.60 0.12
N PRO A 109 9.46 -10.37 -0.46
CA PRO A 109 10.90 -10.12 -0.31
C PRO A 109 11.37 -8.74 -0.79
N SER A 110 10.78 -8.26 -1.87
CA SER A 110 11.10 -7.01 -2.56
C SER A 110 10.08 -5.89 -2.29
N GLY A 111 9.35 -5.98 -1.17
CA GLY A 111 8.29 -5.03 -0.85
C GLY A 111 8.74 -3.75 -0.13
N GLY A 112 10.03 -3.61 0.19
CA GLY A 112 10.55 -2.46 0.90
C GLY A 112 10.56 -1.17 0.06
N LEU A 113 10.60 -0.02 0.74
CA LEU A 113 10.81 1.30 0.11
C LEU A 113 12.29 1.54 -0.25
N LEU A 114 13.20 0.87 0.44
CA LEU A 114 14.64 0.88 0.22
C LEU A 114 15.10 -0.51 -0.23
N ARG A 115 16.17 -0.56 -1.03
CA ARG A 115 16.87 -1.81 -1.36
C ARG A 115 17.69 -2.30 -0.16
N PRO A 116 18.22 -3.54 -0.16
CA PRO A 116 19.01 -4.07 0.97
C PRO A 116 20.24 -3.22 1.33
N ASP A 117 20.80 -2.50 0.36
CA ASP A 117 21.92 -1.55 0.55
C ASP A 117 21.48 -0.16 1.04
N LEU A 118 20.21 -0.01 1.46
CA LEU A 118 19.56 1.22 1.89
C LEU A 118 19.39 2.29 0.81
N THR A 119 19.68 1.96 -0.46
CA THR A 119 19.42 2.90 -1.55
C THR A 119 17.91 3.07 -1.77
N PRO A 120 17.42 4.31 -1.94
CA PRO A 120 15.99 4.56 -2.05
C PRO A 120 15.44 4.11 -3.40
N LYS A 121 14.31 3.40 -3.36
CA LYS A 121 13.53 3.09 -4.56
C LYS A 121 12.66 4.28 -4.98
N PRO A 122 12.15 4.30 -6.23
CA PRO A 122 11.09 5.21 -6.65
C PRO A 122 9.88 5.26 -5.69
N ALA A 123 9.55 4.15 -5.04
CA ALA A 123 8.50 4.05 -4.03
C ALA A 123 8.73 4.97 -2.82
N TYR A 124 9.96 5.03 -2.30
CA TYR A 124 10.33 5.94 -1.21
C TYR A 124 10.11 7.41 -1.61
N LYS A 125 10.51 7.79 -2.83
CA LYS A 125 10.29 9.14 -3.35
C LYS A 125 8.81 9.46 -3.53
N ALA A 126 8.00 8.48 -3.95
CA ALA A 126 6.54 8.64 -4.04
C ALA A 126 5.90 8.90 -2.67
N MET A 127 6.32 8.18 -1.64
CA MET A 127 5.89 8.40 -0.25
C MET A 127 6.24 9.80 0.26
N LEU A 128 7.45 10.28 0.00
CA LEU A 128 7.86 11.65 0.37
C LEU A 128 7.04 12.73 -0.36
N ALA A 129 6.69 12.49 -1.63
CA ALA A 129 5.85 13.41 -2.39
C ALA A 129 4.43 13.49 -1.80
N ILE A 130 3.82 12.35 -1.47
CA ILE A 130 2.49 12.30 -0.82
C ILE A 130 2.53 13.04 0.52
N ARG A 131 3.53 12.76 1.36
CA ARG A 131 3.71 13.46 2.64
C ARG A 131 3.79 14.98 2.45
N SER A 132 4.58 15.43 1.47
CA SER A 132 4.74 16.85 1.17
C SER A 132 3.43 17.50 0.72
N GLN A 133 2.63 16.80 -0.09
CA GLN A 133 1.31 17.25 -0.54
C GLN A 133 0.33 17.39 0.63
N ILE A 134 0.28 16.40 1.53
CA ILE A 134 -0.60 16.45 2.72
C ILE A 134 -0.25 17.68 3.57
N HIS A 135 1.03 17.88 3.91
CA HIS A 135 1.47 19.02 4.70
C HIS A 135 1.21 20.37 4.02
N ALA A 136 1.32 20.45 2.69
CA ALA A 136 1.00 21.66 1.96
C ALA A 136 -0.49 22.01 2.04
N THR A 137 -1.37 21.00 1.96
CA THR A 137 -2.83 21.19 2.11
C THR A 137 -3.21 21.65 3.51
N THR A 138 -2.60 21.09 4.56
CA THR A 138 -2.89 21.50 5.95
C THR A 138 -2.45 22.94 6.26
N ARG A 139 -1.46 23.46 5.54
CA ARG A 139 -0.92 24.82 5.76
C ARG A 139 -1.70 25.93 5.04
N LYS A 140 -2.53 25.61 4.05
CA LYS A 140 -3.31 26.62 3.32
C LYS A 140 -4.60 26.92 4.12
N PRO A 141 -4.77 28.13 4.67
CA PRO A 141 -6.03 28.47 5.35
C PRO A 141 -7.19 28.36 4.35
N PRO A 142 -8.41 28.00 4.80
CA PRO A 142 -9.58 27.96 3.92
C PRO A 142 -9.73 29.34 3.27
N ALA A 143 -9.96 29.37 1.96
CA ALA A 143 -10.20 30.61 1.24
C ALA A 143 -11.37 31.33 1.90
N ALA A 144 -11.15 32.58 2.33
CA ALA A 144 -12.21 33.43 2.85
C ALA A 144 -13.31 33.53 1.77
N ARG A 145 -14.53 33.12 2.14
CA ARG A 145 -15.74 33.37 1.35
C ARG A 145 -16.27 34.76 1.65
#